data_AF-A0A7V1ZW93-F1
#
_entry.id   AF-A0A7V1ZW93-F1
#
_cell.length_a   1.000
_cell.length_b   1.000
_cell.length_c   1.000
_cell.angle_alpha   90.00
_cell.angle_beta   90.00
_cell.angle_gamma   90.00
#
_symmetry.space_group_name_H-M   'P 1'
#
loop_
_entity.id
_entity.type
_entity.pdbx_description
1 polymer ?
#
loop_
_entity_poly.entity_id
_entity_poly.type
_entity_poly.pdbx_seq_one_letter_code
_entity_poly.pdbx_strand_id
1 'polypeptide(L)'
;MKLEIAARTDVGLVRELNEDNYKLLKEKNLAVVCDGMGGHAAGEVASELAAETIAAAVASPADFGPIPETLQLEKGFGEESRILVHAIRLASRRIFNQSVRNKEMRGMGTTVVTVQMAGDHVIICHVGDSRVYRLRNGNLEQLTVDHSWVNELISSNQLTEEESENFVNKNVITRALGTRENVKVDIRKDRIADGDLYLLCSDGLSGFVSDANILQTLSRENASLDKICKELIERANASGGEDNITVAVVKVLDIKSPDDFSKDLVQQTVDEETSQELKIEDDILRKAFASRQETEDSKSPGEQITGPVPVYRDKPESKGAFAWYVLSFIVLIAILAYLAYAYNIGGVRPPVDEFMSRVTGSNNENVGAQAEAVGTVFIKFHNFPDSIFDHTLYVDMIPQGTVSQFMKDQLGLEPGYHILELRDDEGLVYARMNQTFRVGNLLLDLDNFKQE
;
A
#
# COMPACT_ATOMS: atom_id res chain seq x y z
N MET A 1 -1.78 35.19 5.46
CA MET A 1 -2.18 34.30 4.38
C MET A 1 -3.67 34.01 4.47
N LYS A 2 -4.36 33.89 3.35
CA LYS A 2 -5.74 33.41 3.26
C LYS A 2 -5.78 32.14 2.43
N LEU A 3 -6.40 31.09 2.94
CA LEU A 3 -6.51 29.79 2.29
C LEU A 3 -7.95 29.31 2.25
N GLU A 4 -8.26 28.48 1.25
CA GLU A 4 -9.41 27.58 1.26
C GLU A 4 -8.91 26.14 1.28
N ILE A 5 -9.54 25.28 2.09
CA ILE A 5 -9.19 23.87 2.21
C ILE A 5 -10.47 23.04 2.22
N ALA A 6 -10.52 22.00 1.39
CA ALA A 6 -11.57 20.98 1.41
C ALA A 6 -10.95 19.60 1.24
N ALA A 7 -11.63 18.57 1.72
CA ALA A 7 -11.24 17.19 1.50
C ALA A 7 -12.49 16.31 1.44
N ARG A 8 -12.37 15.18 0.75
CA ARG A 8 -13.38 14.13 0.71
C ARG A 8 -12.69 12.77 0.61
N THR A 9 -13.38 11.76 1.11
CA THR A 9 -13.01 10.36 0.99
C THR A 9 -14.24 9.57 0.57
N ASP A 10 -14.04 8.50 -0.19
CA ASP A 10 -15.05 7.57 -0.67
C ASP A 10 -14.49 6.16 -0.64
N VAL A 11 -15.32 5.18 -0.28
CA VAL A 11 -14.89 3.77 -0.19
C VAL A 11 -14.58 3.17 -1.56
N GLY A 12 -15.04 3.80 -2.65
CA GLY A 12 -15.00 3.20 -3.99
C GLY A 12 -16.22 2.33 -4.25
N LEU A 13 -16.21 1.62 -5.37
CA LEU A 13 -17.29 0.74 -5.80
C LEU A 13 -17.04 -0.74 -5.47
N VAL A 14 -15.78 -1.12 -5.24
CA VAL A 14 -15.37 -2.53 -5.07
C VAL A 14 -15.00 -2.88 -3.64
N ARG A 15 -14.39 -1.96 -2.89
CA ARG A 15 -13.95 -2.22 -1.50
C ARG A 15 -15.14 -2.24 -0.53
N GLU A 16 -15.04 -3.05 0.52
CA GLU A 16 -16.05 -3.11 1.59
C GLU A 16 -15.78 -2.08 2.70
N LEU A 17 -14.51 -1.76 2.94
CA LEU A 17 -14.03 -0.86 3.97
C LEU A 17 -13.22 0.27 3.34
N ASN A 18 -13.30 1.44 3.97
CA ASN A 18 -12.44 2.56 3.64
C ASN A 18 -11.25 2.57 4.58
N GLU A 19 -10.08 2.19 4.06
CA GLU A 19 -8.80 2.19 4.76
C GLU A 19 -8.06 3.52 4.60
N ASP A 20 -8.54 4.44 3.78
CA ASP A 20 -8.00 5.79 3.70
C ASP A 20 -8.46 6.68 4.87
N ASN A 21 -7.63 7.66 5.23
CA ASN A 21 -7.99 8.70 6.18
C ASN A 21 -7.41 10.07 5.79
N TYR A 22 -8.00 11.14 6.32
CA TYR A 22 -7.48 12.49 6.15
C TYR A 22 -7.72 13.36 7.38
N LYS A 23 -6.86 14.37 7.58
CA LYS A 23 -7.07 15.44 8.57
C LYS A 23 -6.78 16.81 7.98
N LEU A 24 -7.66 17.76 8.32
CA LEU A 24 -7.50 19.18 7.98
C LEU A 24 -7.37 19.99 9.27
N LEU A 25 -6.18 20.54 9.51
CA LEU A 25 -5.87 21.37 10.67
C LEU A 25 -5.75 22.83 10.22
N LYS A 26 -6.91 23.51 10.14
CA LYS A 26 -7.02 24.84 9.51
C LYS A 26 -6.18 25.89 10.22
N GLU A 27 -6.08 25.82 11.53
CA GLU A 27 -5.29 26.72 12.37
C GLU A 27 -3.78 26.55 12.20
N LYS A 28 -3.32 25.42 11.66
CA LYS A 28 -1.93 25.15 11.28
C LYS A 28 -1.71 25.12 9.77
N ASN A 29 -2.76 25.44 8.98
CA ASN A 29 -2.79 25.33 7.53
C ASN A 29 -2.26 23.98 7.01
N LEU A 30 -2.58 22.88 7.70
CA LEU A 30 -2.11 21.54 7.38
C LEU A 30 -3.25 20.69 6.80
N ALA A 31 -2.95 20.00 5.70
CA ALA A 31 -3.74 18.88 5.19
C ALA A 31 -2.88 17.61 5.21
N VAL A 32 -3.50 16.49 5.60
CA VAL A 32 -2.88 15.17 5.67
C VAL A 32 -3.81 14.18 4.96
N VAL A 33 -3.25 13.32 4.11
CA VAL A 33 -3.94 12.15 3.52
C VAL A 33 -3.08 10.93 3.80
N CYS A 34 -3.72 9.85 4.23
CA CYS A 34 -3.11 8.57 4.55
C CYS A 34 -3.90 7.46 3.84
N ASP A 35 -3.20 6.57 3.16
CA ASP A 35 -3.76 5.41 2.49
C ASP A 35 -3.38 4.17 3.29
N GLY A 36 -4.36 3.52 3.91
CA GLY A 36 -4.16 2.39 4.80
C GLY A 36 -3.94 1.11 4.02
N MET A 37 -2.88 0.38 4.35
CA MET A 37 -2.56 -0.90 3.73
C MET A 37 -2.51 -2.01 4.78
N GLY A 38 -2.99 -3.20 4.40
CA GLY A 38 -2.82 -4.37 5.25
C GLY A 38 -3.54 -5.65 4.82
N GLY A 39 -4.48 -5.60 3.86
CA GLY A 39 -5.20 -6.79 3.44
C GLY A 39 -6.03 -7.38 4.58
N HIS A 40 -5.59 -8.49 5.20
CA HIS A 40 -6.19 -8.99 6.44
C HIS A 40 -5.77 -8.21 7.70
N ALA A 41 -4.77 -7.32 7.60
CA ALA A 41 -4.27 -6.47 8.67
C ALA A 41 -4.93 -5.08 8.60
N ALA A 42 -5.21 -4.49 9.76
CA ALA A 42 -6.05 -3.30 9.95
C ALA A 42 -5.48 -2.00 9.35
N GLY A 43 -5.60 -1.82 8.03
CA GLY A 43 -5.14 -0.64 7.30
C GLY A 43 -5.88 0.63 7.71
N GLU A 44 -7.19 0.52 7.98
CA GLU A 44 -8.03 1.61 8.51
C GLU A 44 -7.53 2.12 9.86
N VAL A 45 -7.04 1.21 10.71
CA VAL A 45 -6.47 1.58 12.01
C VAL A 45 -5.13 2.28 11.80
N ALA A 46 -4.29 1.80 10.89
CA ALA A 46 -3.00 2.41 10.61
C ALA A 46 -3.15 3.84 10.08
N SER A 47 -4.02 4.07 9.08
CA SER A 47 -4.24 5.39 8.49
C SER A 47 -4.88 6.39 9.47
N GLU A 48 -5.81 5.92 10.31
CA GLU A 48 -6.38 6.73 11.40
C GLU A 48 -5.30 7.14 12.41
N LEU A 49 -4.53 6.17 12.92
CA LEU A 49 -3.45 6.44 13.87
C LEU A 49 -2.41 7.42 13.30
N ALA A 50 -2.06 7.32 12.02
CA ALA A 50 -1.17 8.26 11.37
C ALA A 50 -1.76 9.67 11.37
N ALA A 51 -2.93 9.85 10.78
CA ALA A 51 -3.54 11.16 10.59
C ALA A 51 -3.81 11.85 11.94
N GLU A 52 -4.27 11.11 12.95
CA GLU A 52 -4.49 11.62 14.30
C GLU A 52 -3.19 12.05 15.00
N THR A 53 -2.16 11.22 14.93
CA THR A 53 -0.89 11.49 15.60
C THR A 53 -0.21 12.71 15.00
N ILE A 54 -0.20 12.80 13.66
CA ILE A 54 0.37 13.95 12.95
C ILE A 54 -0.39 15.22 13.29
N ALA A 55 -1.73 15.19 13.23
CA ALA A 55 -2.54 16.35 13.56
C ALA A 55 -2.31 16.81 15.01
N ALA A 56 -2.28 15.88 15.97
CA ALA A 56 -2.07 16.22 17.38
C ALA A 56 -0.66 16.78 17.65
N ALA A 57 0.38 16.17 17.09
CA ALA A 57 1.76 16.60 17.26
C ALA A 57 2.03 17.97 16.61
N VAL A 58 1.43 18.26 15.46
CA VAL A 58 1.54 19.58 14.83
C VAL A 58 0.69 20.64 15.55
N ALA A 59 -0.48 20.26 16.08
CA ALA A 59 -1.34 21.16 16.86
C ALA A 59 -0.63 21.66 18.13
N SER A 60 -0.08 20.72 18.91
CA SER A 60 0.55 20.96 20.20
C SER A 60 1.94 20.31 20.30
N PRO A 61 2.97 20.81 19.62
CA PRO A 61 4.29 20.19 19.61
C PRO A 61 4.91 20.01 21.01
N ALA A 62 4.60 20.93 21.94
CA ALA A 62 5.07 20.85 23.32
C ALA A 62 4.58 19.61 24.08
N ASP A 63 3.40 19.08 23.72
CA ASP A 63 2.83 17.86 24.33
C ASP A 63 3.52 16.59 23.81
N PHE A 64 4.24 16.71 22.70
CA PHE A 64 4.96 15.62 22.03
C PHE A 64 6.47 15.71 22.22
N GLY A 65 6.91 16.37 23.29
CA GLY A 65 8.30 16.40 23.73
C GLY A 65 9.24 17.22 22.83
N PRO A 66 10.53 17.30 23.19
CA PRO A 66 11.52 17.99 22.37
C PRO A 66 11.84 17.17 21.12
N ILE A 67 11.95 17.84 19.98
CA ILE A 67 12.44 17.24 18.74
C ILE A 67 13.91 16.85 18.95
N PRO A 68 14.33 15.61 18.65
CA PRO A 68 15.72 15.20 18.79
C PRO A 68 16.68 16.13 18.04
N GLU A 69 17.78 16.53 18.69
CA GLU A 69 18.84 17.32 18.04
C GLU A 69 19.52 16.57 16.89
N THR A 70 19.45 15.24 16.92
CA THR A 70 19.92 14.33 15.89
C THR A 70 19.07 14.36 14.62
N LEU A 71 17.82 14.85 14.69
CA LEU A 71 17.00 15.12 13.51
C LEU A 71 17.54 16.36 12.80
N GLN A 72 18.45 16.14 11.86
CA GLN A 72 19.10 17.17 11.06
C GLN A 72 18.37 17.38 9.74
N LEU A 73 17.90 18.61 9.52
CA LEU A 73 17.43 19.06 8.23
C LEU A 73 18.45 19.99 7.58
N GLU A 74 18.53 19.96 6.26
CA GLU A 74 19.39 20.87 5.50
C GLU A 74 19.04 22.34 5.74
N LYS A 75 20.01 23.22 5.50
CA LYS A 75 19.80 24.68 5.58
C LYS A 75 18.66 25.10 4.64
N GLY A 76 17.60 25.67 5.20
CA GLY A 76 16.43 26.16 4.47
C GLY A 76 15.11 25.64 5.04
N PHE A 77 15.16 24.50 5.74
CA PHE A 77 14.04 24.03 6.56
C PHE A 77 13.96 24.79 7.88
N GLY A 78 12.73 25.12 8.28
CA GLY A 78 12.43 25.85 9.52
C GLY A 78 11.99 24.92 10.65
N GLU A 79 11.54 25.51 11.75
CA GLU A 79 11.03 24.75 12.91
C GLU A 79 9.77 23.97 12.54
N GLU A 80 8.89 24.54 11.73
CA GLU A 80 7.67 23.89 11.23
C GLU A 80 8.00 22.61 10.44
N SER A 81 9.08 22.63 9.64
CA SER A 81 9.55 21.46 8.91
C SER A 81 10.04 20.36 9.86
N ARG A 82 10.76 20.73 10.93
CA ARG A 82 11.23 19.76 11.94
C ARG A 82 10.06 19.15 12.71
N ILE A 83 9.09 19.97 13.10
CA ILE A 83 7.86 19.52 13.79
C ILE A 83 7.12 18.51 12.91
N LEU A 84 6.92 18.81 11.62
CA LEU A 84 6.16 17.95 10.72
C LEU A 84 6.85 16.60 10.49
N VAL A 85 8.17 16.60 10.26
CA VAL A 85 8.94 15.34 10.12
C VAL A 85 8.87 14.52 11.41
N HIS A 86 9.07 15.16 12.57
CA HIS A 86 9.00 14.46 13.85
C HIS A 86 7.60 13.88 14.11
N ALA A 87 6.54 14.62 13.76
CA ALA A 87 5.16 14.15 13.86
C ALA A 87 4.90 12.90 13.01
N ILE A 88 5.48 12.83 11.80
CA ILE A 88 5.38 11.65 10.92
C ILE A 88 6.16 10.46 11.49
N ARG A 89 7.35 10.67 12.05
CA ARG A 89 8.11 9.60 12.73
C ARG A 89 7.38 9.05 13.94
N LEU A 90 6.82 9.93 14.79
CA LEU A 90 5.96 9.54 15.91
C LEU A 90 4.74 8.74 15.46
N ALA A 91 4.11 9.11 14.34
CA ALA A 91 3.03 8.34 13.74
C ALA A 91 3.48 6.94 13.32
N SER A 92 4.59 6.83 12.59
CA SER A 92 5.17 5.54 12.20
C SER A 92 5.45 4.66 13.42
N ARG A 93 6.08 5.24 14.45
CA ARG A 93 6.41 4.53 15.69
C ARG A 93 5.18 4.07 16.45
N ARG A 94 4.12 4.89 16.49
CA ARG A 94 2.83 4.52 17.12
C ARG A 94 2.18 3.33 16.41
N ILE A 95 2.17 3.32 15.08
CA ILE A 95 1.61 2.23 14.26
C ILE A 95 2.44 0.96 14.46
N PHE A 96 3.76 1.05 14.36
CA PHE A 96 4.66 -0.10 14.57
C PHE A 96 4.47 -0.72 15.97
N ASN A 97 4.43 0.09 17.01
CA ASN A 97 4.22 -0.39 18.38
C ASN A 97 2.87 -1.10 18.56
N GLN A 98 1.84 -0.62 17.86
CA GLN A 98 0.51 -1.24 17.89
C GLN A 98 0.50 -2.56 17.11
N SER A 99 1.15 -2.61 15.94
CA SER A 99 1.20 -3.81 15.07
C SER A 99 1.98 -4.96 15.72
N VAL A 100 3.01 -4.66 16.51
CA VAL A 100 3.78 -5.67 17.27
C VAL A 100 3.01 -6.21 18.47
N ARG A 101 2.14 -5.39 19.10
CA ARG A 101 1.38 -5.80 20.29
C ARG A 101 0.16 -6.65 19.96
N ASN A 102 -0.48 -6.41 18.82
CA ASN A 102 -1.66 -7.15 18.39
C ASN A 102 -1.37 -8.00 17.16
N LYS A 103 -1.45 -9.32 17.31
CA LYS A 103 -1.22 -10.27 16.22
C LYS A 103 -2.14 -10.06 15.01
N GLU A 104 -3.37 -9.59 15.22
CA GLU A 104 -4.34 -9.32 14.15
C GLU A 104 -4.00 -8.03 13.37
N MET A 105 -3.17 -7.16 13.94
CA MET A 105 -2.71 -5.92 13.32
C MET A 105 -1.27 -6.03 12.80
N ARG A 106 -0.68 -7.23 12.84
CA ARG A 106 0.70 -7.45 12.40
C ARG A 106 0.82 -7.12 10.92
N GLY A 107 1.77 -6.25 10.58
CA GLY A 107 1.99 -5.82 9.21
C GLY A 107 1.07 -4.69 8.73
N MET A 108 0.17 -4.16 9.57
CA MET A 108 -0.57 -2.94 9.21
C MET A 108 0.40 -1.80 8.92
N GLY A 109 0.07 -1.00 7.93
CA GLY A 109 0.85 0.18 7.57
C GLY A 109 -0.03 1.21 6.89
N THR A 110 0.54 2.37 6.62
CA THR A 110 -0.15 3.38 5.83
C THR A 110 0.85 4.27 5.10
N THR A 111 0.45 4.83 3.97
CA THR A 111 1.16 5.95 3.36
C THR A 111 0.89 7.24 4.15
N VAL A 112 1.63 8.29 3.82
CA VAL A 112 1.23 9.65 4.17
C VAL A 112 1.69 10.63 3.11
N VAL A 113 0.85 11.61 2.80
CA VAL A 113 1.23 12.88 2.18
C VAL A 113 0.69 14.04 3.01
N THR A 114 1.49 15.10 3.12
CA THR A 114 1.12 16.30 3.85
C THR A 114 1.39 17.55 3.03
N VAL A 115 0.59 18.59 3.26
CA VAL A 115 0.80 19.94 2.76
C VAL A 115 0.55 20.89 3.92
N GLN A 116 1.59 21.61 4.33
CA GLN A 116 1.50 22.64 5.36
C GLN A 116 1.94 24.00 4.81
N MET A 117 1.08 25.01 4.93
CA MET A 117 1.43 26.38 4.55
C MET A 117 2.02 27.14 5.74
N ALA A 118 3.27 27.57 5.61
CA ALA A 118 4.01 28.30 6.64
C ALA A 118 4.68 29.53 6.04
N GLY A 119 4.27 30.73 6.49
CA GLY A 119 4.80 32.00 5.97
C GLY A 119 4.41 32.24 4.51
N ASP A 120 5.39 32.22 3.61
CA ASP A 120 5.29 32.30 2.15
C ASP A 120 5.78 31.01 1.46
N HIS A 121 5.79 29.89 2.21
CA HIS A 121 6.21 28.59 1.71
C HIS A 121 5.15 27.51 1.95
N VAL A 122 5.22 26.46 1.14
CA VAL A 122 4.61 25.16 1.40
C VAL A 122 5.68 24.18 1.88
N ILE A 123 5.34 23.38 2.88
CA ILE A 123 6.12 22.22 3.33
C ILE A 123 5.32 20.97 2.97
N ILE A 124 5.96 20.07 2.25
CA ILE A 124 5.39 18.80 1.81
C ILE A 124 6.25 17.69 2.41
N CYS A 125 5.63 16.77 3.14
CA CYS A 125 6.29 15.53 3.55
C CYS A 125 5.50 14.34 3.03
N HIS A 126 6.19 13.30 2.55
CA HIS A 126 5.55 12.07 2.11
C HIS A 126 6.33 10.79 2.43
N VAL A 127 5.56 9.72 2.60
CA VAL A 127 6.02 8.32 2.69
C VAL A 127 4.99 7.44 1.98
N GLY A 128 5.37 6.84 0.86
CA GLY A 128 4.51 5.93 0.10
C GLY A 128 4.30 6.47 -1.30
N ASP A 129 3.20 6.08 -1.92
CA ASP A 129 2.82 6.38 -3.30
C ASP A 129 1.55 7.26 -3.41
N SER A 130 0.97 7.67 -2.28
CA SER A 130 0.06 8.83 -2.29
C SER A 130 0.80 10.08 -2.77
N ARG A 131 0.08 10.99 -3.44
CA ARG A 131 0.71 12.06 -4.23
C ARG A 131 0.29 13.45 -3.80
N VAL A 132 1.19 14.41 -4.05
CA VAL A 132 0.88 15.84 -4.06
C VAL A 132 1.11 16.41 -5.45
N TYR A 133 0.11 17.11 -5.98
CA TYR A 133 0.18 17.89 -7.21
C TYR A 133 0.03 19.39 -6.91
N ARG A 134 0.70 20.23 -7.71
CA ARG A 134 0.49 21.68 -7.75
C ARG A 134 -0.05 22.10 -9.10
N LEU A 135 -1.15 22.86 -9.09
CA LEU A 135 -1.61 23.64 -10.22
C LEU A 135 -1.19 25.10 -10.04
N ARG A 136 -0.30 25.58 -10.92
CA ARG A 136 0.15 26.98 -10.97
C ARG A 136 0.16 27.45 -12.41
N ASN A 137 -0.47 28.60 -12.69
CA ASN A 137 -0.51 29.21 -14.02
C ASN A 137 -0.96 28.23 -15.14
N GLY A 138 -1.91 27.34 -14.83
CA GLY A 138 -2.44 26.35 -15.77
C GLY A 138 -1.57 25.08 -15.94
N ASN A 139 -0.43 24.98 -15.26
CA ASN A 139 0.43 23.81 -15.29
C ASN A 139 0.21 22.95 -14.05
N LEU A 140 -0.11 21.67 -14.26
CA LEU A 140 -0.16 20.65 -13.22
C LEU A 140 1.21 19.98 -13.11
N GLU A 141 1.78 19.95 -11.92
CA GLU A 141 3.07 19.33 -11.63
C GLU A 141 2.92 18.40 -10.43
N GLN A 142 3.35 17.14 -10.56
CA GLN A 142 3.49 16.23 -9.43
C GLN A 142 4.74 16.62 -8.61
N LEU A 143 4.57 16.86 -7.31
CA LEU A 143 5.62 17.34 -6.41
C LEU A 143 6.27 16.24 -5.57
N THR A 144 5.65 15.06 -5.49
CA THR A 144 6.14 13.87 -4.78
C THR A 144 6.60 12.81 -5.76
N VAL A 145 7.55 11.97 -5.36
CA VAL A 145 7.96 10.78 -6.14
C VAL A 145 7.51 9.56 -5.37
N ASP A 146 6.70 8.70 -6.00
CA ASP A 146 6.14 7.53 -5.32
C ASP A 146 7.26 6.61 -4.84
N HIS A 147 7.16 6.16 -3.59
CA HIS A 147 8.03 5.11 -3.07
C HIS A 147 7.51 3.74 -3.50
N SER A 148 7.63 3.47 -4.80
CA SER A 148 7.23 2.22 -5.43
C SER A 148 8.44 1.49 -6.03
N TRP A 149 8.32 0.17 -6.15
CA TRP A 149 9.37 -0.67 -6.73
C TRP A 149 9.69 -0.26 -8.17
N VAL A 150 8.66 0.13 -8.94
CA VAL A 150 8.83 0.68 -10.29
C VAL A 150 9.69 1.94 -10.29
N ASN A 151 9.41 2.89 -9.39
CA ASN A 151 10.21 4.11 -9.30
C ASN A 151 11.64 3.85 -8.83
N GLU A 152 11.87 2.85 -7.97
CA GLU A 152 13.22 2.43 -7.61
C GLU A 152 14.00 1.86 -8.81
N LEU A 153 13.36 1.05 -9.65
CA LEU A 153 13.96 0.53 -10.88
C LEU A 153 14.26 1.65 -11.88
N ILE A 154 13.35 2.61 -12.04
CA ILE A 154 13.59 3.79 -12.90
C ILE A 154 14.76 4.61 -12.38
N SER A 155 14.78 4.92 -11.09
CA SER A 155 15.85 5.73 -10.47
C SER A 155 17.23 5.08 -10.55
N SER A 156 17.28 3.74 -10.63
CA SER A 156 18.51 2.96 -10.80
C SER A 156 18.86 2.65 -12.26
N ASN A 157 18.17 3.27 -13.22
CA ASN A 157 18.32 3.04 -14.67
C ASN A 157 18.15 1.56 -15.09
N GLN A 158 17.36 0.79 -14.32
CA GLN A 158 17.02 -0.60 -14.63
C GLN A 158 15.72 -0.73 -15.41
N LEU A 159 14.92 0.33 -15.46
CA LEU A 159 13.66 0.43 -16.19
C LEU A 159 13.51 1.84 -16.76
N THR A 160 13.01 1.98 -17.98
CA THR A 160 12.66 3.30 -18.53
C THR A 160 11.23 3.69 -18.16
N GLU A 161 10.89 4.98 -18.25
CA GLU A 161 9.50 5.44 -18.04
C GLU A 161 8.51 4.75 -18.99
N GLU A 162 8.88 4.55 -20.27
CA GLU A 162 8.03 3.88 -21.26
C GLU A 162 7.79 2.40 -20.92
N GLU A 163 8.81 1.70 -20.43
CA GLU A 163 8.69 0.30 -19.98
C GLU A 163 7.88 0.17 -18.68
N SER A 164 7.80 1.24 -17.88
CA SER A 164 7.11 1.24 -16.60
C SER A 164 5.58 1.21 -16.72
N GLU A 165 5.02 1.73 -17.82
CA GLU A 165 3.56 1.85 -18.00
C GLU A 165 2.84 0.50 -17.96
N ASN A 166 3.52 -0.56 -18.42
CA ASN A 166 2.98 -1.92 -18.48
C ASN A 166 3.65 -2.87 -17.48
N PHE A 167 4.38 -2.32 -16.49
CA PHE A 167 5.12 -3.14 -15.54
C PHE A 167 4.19 -3.90 -14.59
N VAL A 168 4.40 -5.22 -14.50
CA VAL A 168 3.69 -6.08 -13.56
C VAL A 168 4.11 -5.67 -12.14
N ASN A 169 3.14 -5.54 -11.22
CA ASN A 169 3.37 -5.10 -9.83
C ASN A 169 3.72 -3.61 -9.66
N LYS A 170 3.21 -2.72 -10.52
CA LYS A 170 3.39 -1.27 -10.40
C LYS A 170 2.94 -0.66 -9.05
N ASN A 171 2.01 -1.32 -8.35
CA ASN A 171 1.48 -0.89 -7.05
C ASN A 171 2.28 -1.43 -5.85
N VAL A 172 3.42 -2.10 -6.06
CA VAL A 172 4.25 -2.55 -4.94
C VAL A 172 5.01 -1.36 -4.38
N ILE A 173 4.59 -0.91 -3.20
CA ILE A 173 5.28 0.15 -2.47
C ILE A 173 6.53 -0.38 -1.76
N THR A 174 7.52 0.49 -1.61
CA THR A 174 8.81 0.16 -0.95
C THR A 174 8.97 0.88 0.38
N ARG A 175 8.10 1.86 0.68
CA ARG A 175 8.13 2.62 1.94
C ARG A 175 6.73 2.91 2.46
N ALA A 176 6.51 2.63 3.74
CA ALA A 176 5.25 2.86 4.45
C ALA A 176 5.52 3.19 5.91
N LEU A 177 4.56 3.85 6.57
CA LEU A 177 4.58 4.04 8.01
C LEU A 177 4.22 2.74 8.72
N GLY A 178 4.90 2.42 9.82
CA GLY A 178 4.53 1.34 10.73
C GLY A 178 4.88 -0.09 10.30
N THR A 179 5.31 -0.30 9.05
CA THR A 179 5.75 -1.62 8.56
C THR A 179 7.15 -2.01 9.05
N ARG A 180 7.96 -1.02 9.45
CA ARG A 180 9.29 -1.18 10.06
C ARG A 180 9.40 -0.27 11.28
N GLU A 181 10.38 -0.54 12.14
CA GLU A 181 10.68 0.29 13.32
C GLU A 181 11.02 1.72 12.97
N ASN A 182 11.65 1.89 11.81
CA ASN A 182 12.22 3.13 11.31
C ASN A 182 11.59 3.55 9.99
N VAL A 183 11.61 4.85 9.71
CA VAL A 183 11.12 5.37 8.44
C VAL A 183 11.96 6.53 7.91
N LYS A 184 12.20 6.51 6.60
CA LYS A 184 12.74 7.65 5.86
C LYS A 184 11.60 8.56 5.41
N VAL A 185 11.72 9.85 5.67
CA VAL A 185 10.68 10.83 5.30
C VAL A 185 11.23 11.74 4.22
N ASP A 186 10.57 11.78 3.07
CA ASP A 186 10.90 12.76 2.05
C ASP A 186 10.22 14.08 2.41
N ILE A 187 10.98 15.18 2.39
CA ILE A 187 10.51 16.53 2.67
C ILE A 187 10.89 17.47 1.54
N ARG A 188 9.96 18.32 1.14
CA ARG A 188 10.14 19.40 0.17
C ARG A 188 9.60 20.71 0.75
N LYS A 189 10.33 21.79 0.56
CA LYS A 189 9.91 23.16 0.83
C LYS A 189 10.02 23.97 -0.44
N ASP A 190 8.92 24.61 -0.83
CA ASP A 190 8.82 25.41 -2.06
C ASP A 190 8.05 26.72 -1.75
N ARG A 191 8.25 27.76 -2.55
CA ARG A 191 7.48 28.99 -2.44
C ARG A 191 6.05 28.79 -2.92
N ILE A 192 5.11 29.44 -2.25
CA ILE A 192 3.73 29.56 -2.71
C ILE A 192 3.53 30.86 -3.49
N ALA A 193 2.54 30.87 -4.37
CA ALA A 193 2.05 32.04 -5.09
C ALA A 193 0.52 32.15 -4.94
N ASP A 194 -0.01 33.36 -5.09
CA ASP A 194 -1.46 33.57 -5.12
C ASP A 194 -2.09 32.77 -6.26
N GLY A 195 -3.19 32.10 -5.95
CA GLY A 195 -3.91 31.25 -6.91
C GLY A 195 -3.37 29.83 -7.02
N ASP A 196 -2.23 29.51 -6.39
CA ASP A 196 -1.75 28.12 -6.33
C ASP A 196 -2.82 27.20 -5.74
N LEU A 197 -2.94 26.02 -6.33
CA LEU A 197 -3.80 24.97 -5.84
C LEU A 197 -2.97 23.69 -5.67
N TYR A 198 -3.04 23.11 -4.47
CA TYR A 198 -2.38 21.87 -4.13
C TYR A 198 -3.43 20.77 -3.96
N LEU A 199 -3.25 19.66 -4.65
CA LEU A 199 -4.07 18.45 -4.51
C LEU A 199 -3.22 17.39 -3.81
N LEU A 200 -3.71 16.85 -2.71
CA LEU A 200 -3.22 15.63 -2.09
C LEU A 200 -4.19 14.51 -2.43
N CYS A 201 -3.70 13.33 -2.78
CA CYS A 201 -4.57 12.18 -3.05
C CYS A 201 -3.92 10.82 -2.74
N SER A 202 -4.75 9.85 -2.38
CA SER A 202 -4.39 8.42 -2.40
C SER A 202 -4.27 7.90 -3.82
N ASP A 203 -3.74 6.68 -3.97
CA ASP A 203 -3.54 6.07 -5.29
C ASP A 203 -4.88 5.73 -5.97
N GLY A 204 -5.98 5.57 -5.22
CA GLY A 204 -7.32 5.40 -5.78
C GLY A 204 -7.80 6.58 -6.63
N LEU A 205 -7.20 7.77 -6.51
CA LEU A 205 -7.35 8.81 -7.53
C LEU A 205 -6.34 8.64 -8.67
N SER A 206 -5.04 8.72 -8.37
CA SER A 206 -3.99 8.84 -9.40
C SER A 206 -3.78 7.58 -10.24
N GLY A 207 -4.21 6.42 -9.73
CA GLY A 207 -4.22 5.15 -10.44
C GLY A 207 -5.34 5.03 -11.47
N PHE A 208 -6.43 5.80 -11.32
CA PHE A 208 -7.66 5.67 -12.12
C PHE A 208 -8.04 6.93 -12.90
N VAL A 209 -7.50 8.10 -12.52
CA VAL A 209 -7.76 9.38 -13.17
C VAL A 209 -6.45 9.95 -13.70
N SER A 210 -6.36 10.13 -15.01
CA SER A 210 -5.18 10.70 -15.65
C SER A 210 -4.92 12.16 -15.23
N ASP A 211 -3.66 12.56 -15.24
CA ASP A 211 -3.22 13.93 -14.94
C ASP A 211 -3.97 14.99 -15.79
N ALA A 212 -4.28 14.67 -17.06
CA ALA A 212 -5.07 15.56 -17.92
C ALA A 212 -6.50 15.78 -17.40
N ASN A 213 -7.14 14.74 -16.85
CA ASN A 213 -8.46 14.83 -16.23
C ASN A 213 -8.42 15.51 -14.87
N ILE A 214 -7.34 15.29 -14.10
CA ILE A 214 -7.08 16.03 -12.86
C ILE A 214 -6.95 17.52 -13.17
N LEU A 215 -6.08 17.89 -14.12
CA LEU A 215 -5.88 19.27 -14.56
C LEU A 215 -7.19 19.91 -15.02
N GLN A 216 -7.98 19.22 -15.84
CA GLN A 216 -9.28 19.71 -16.31
C GLN A 216 -10.21 20.02 -15.13
N THR A 217 -10.25 19.15 -14.13
CA THR A 217 -11.13 19.30 -12.96
C THR A 217 -10.67 20.43 -12.05
N LEU A 218 -9.36 20.52 -11.77
CA LEU A 218 -8.77 21.58 -10.95
C LEU A 218 -8.84 22.96 -11.61
N SER A 219 -8.85 23.02 -12.94
CA SER A 219 -8.92 24.29 -13.71
C SER A 219 -10.34 24.87 -13.84
N ARG A 220 -11.36 24.25 -13.24
CA ARG A 220 -12.74 24.76 -13.32
C ARG A 220 -12.89 26.08 -12.56
N GLU A 221 -13.17 27.15 -13.31
CA GLU A 221 -13.45 28.45 -12.74
C GLU A 221 -14.72 28.44 -11.87
N ASN A 222 -14.69 29.21 -10.77
CA ASN A 222 -15.83 29.44 -9.86
C ASN A 222 -16.41 28.16 -9.19
N ALA A 223 -15.76 27.01 -9.32
CA ALA A 223 -16.10 25.82 -8.56
C ALA A 223 -15.60 25.94 -7.11
N SER A 224 -16.46 25.64 -6.14
CA SER A 224 -16.04 25.48 -4.75
C SER A 224 -15.14 24.26 -4.61
N LEU A 225 -14.14 24.29 -3.72
CA LEU A 225 -13.22 23.17 -3.52
C LEU A 225 -13.94 21.85 -3.19
N ASP A 226 -15.06 21.88 -2.48
CA ASP A 226 -15.88 20.68 -2.20
C ASP A 226 -16.44 20.02 -3.48
N LYS A 227 -16.84 20.83 -4.46
CA LYS A 227 -17.31 20.34 -5.78
C LYS A 227 -16.16 19.76 -6.59
N ILE A 228 -14.98 20.38 -6.52
CA ILE A 228 -13.76 19.85 -7.14
C ILE A 228 -13.43 18.48 -6.54
N CYS A 229 -13.39 18.37 -5.21
CA CYS A 229 -13.13 17.09 -4.52
C CYS A 229 -14.16 16.02 -4.91
N LYS A 230 -15.45 16.40 -4.94
CA LYS A 230 -16.53 15.50 -5.32
C LYS A 230 -16.38 15.00 -6.76
N GLU A 231 -16.07 15.90 -7.70
CA GLU A 231 -15.91 15.52 -9.11
C GLU A 231 -14.68 14.62 -9.34
N LEU A 232 -13.58 14.85 -8.62
CA LEU A 232 -12.41 13.97 -8.68
C LEU A 232 -12.77 12.54 -8.25
N ILE A 233 -13.51 12.39 -7.15
CA ILE A 233 -14.02 11.10 -6.67
C ILE A 233 -14.98 10.46 -7.70
N GLU A 234 -15.92 11.24 -8.22
CA GLU A 234 -16.87 10.75 -9.23
C GLU A 234 -16.16 10.25 -10.49
N ARG A 235 -15.06 10.90 -10.90
CA ARG A 235 -14.23 10.45 -12.03
C ARG A 235 -13.49 9.16 -11.72
N ALA A 236 -12.89 9.02 -10.54
CA ALA A 236 -12.23 7.79 -10.12
C ALA A 236 -13.22 6.61 -10.07
N ASN A 237 -14.40 6.83 -9.49
CA ASN A 237 -15.47 5.84 -9.47
C ASN A 237 -15.99 5.49 -10.88
N ALA A 238 -16.09 6.47 -11.78
CA ALA A 238 -16.47 6.22 -13.17
C ALA A 238 -15.41 5.41 -13.95
N SER A 239 -14.14 5.44 -13.52
CA SER A 239 -13.05 4.63 -14.06
C SER A 239 -12.94 3.23 -13.44
N GLY A 240 -13.85 2.84 -12.54
CA GLY A 240 -13.90 1.50 -11.95
C GLY A 240 -14.12 1.52 -10.44
N GLY A 241 -13.55 2.50 -9.74
CA GLY A 241 -13.65 2.62 -8.27
C GLY A 241 -13.15 1.38 -7.54
N GLU A 242 -12.03 0.81 -8.00
CA GLU A 242 -11.51 -0.46 -7.45
C GLU A 242 -10.77 -0.29 -6.11
N ASP A 243 -10.47 0.95 -5.73
CA ASP A 243 -9.82 1.30 -4.47
C ASP A 243 -10.58 2.39 -3.70
N ASN A 244 -10.15 2.61 -2.45
CA ASN A 244 -10.54 3.77 -1.66
C ASN A 244 -9.99 5.06 -2.30
N ILE A 245 -10.78 6.13 -2.28
CA ILE A 245 -10.44 7.37 -2.98
C ILE A 245 -10.50 8.52 -1.99
N THR A 246 -9.35 9.10 -1.69
CA THR A 246 -9.24 10.26 -0.81
C THR A 246 -8.53 11.40 -1.48
N VAL A 247 -9.12 12.59 -1.37
CA VAL A 247 -8.58 13.82 -1.96
C VAL A 247 -8.68 14.96 -0.96
N ALA A 248 -7.64 15.79 -0.90
CA ALA A 248 -7.65 17.06 -0.20
C ALA A 248 -7.11 18.16 -1.12
N VAL A 249 -7.80 19.30 -1.17
CA VAL A 249 -7.43 20.44 -2.00
C VAL A 249 -7.19 21.66 -1.11
N VAL A 250 -6.02 22.27 -1.26
CA VAL A 250 -5.61 23.52 -0.60
C VAL A 250 -5.42 24.59 -1.66
N LYS A 251 -6.16 25.69 -1.58
CA LYS A 251 -6.05 26.84 -2.49
C LYS A 251 -5.50 28.06 -1.76
N VAL A 252 -4.42 28.63 -2.30
CA VAL A 252 -3.82 29.87 -1.83
C VAL A 252 -4.59 31.05 -2.43
N LEU A 253 -5.24 31.84 -1.58
CA LEU A 253 -6.02 33.01 -2.03
C LEU A 253 -5.24 34.31 -1.96
N ASP A 254 -4.37 34.45 -0.96
CA ASP A 254 -3.61 35.67 -0.69
C ASP A 254 -2.40 35.38 0.22
N ILE A 255 -1.20 35.71 -0.24
CA ILE A 255 0.05 35.69 0.51
C ILE A 255 0.35 37.10 1.02
N LYS A 256 0.38 37.26 2.34
CA LYS A 256 0.70 38.55 2.95
C LYS A 256 2.21 38.76 2.93
N SER A 257 2.70 39.43 1.88
CA SER A 257 4.09 39.84 1.65
C SER A 257 5.09 38.69 1.52
N PRO A 258 5.66 38.42 0.32
CA PRO A 258 6.74 37.45 0.18
C PRO A 258 8.02 37.98 0.84
N ASP A 259 8.72 37.15 1.61
CA ASP A 259 10.01 37.53 2.22
C ASP A 259 11.10 37.40 1.16
N ASP A 260 11.81 38.48 0.83
CA ASP A 260 12.62 38.59 -0.41
C ASP A 260 13.95 37.79 -0.46
N PHE A 261 14.27 36.94 0.54
CA PHE A 261 15.67 36.55 0.81
C PHE A 261 16.04 35.06 1.08
N SER A 262 15.25 34.06 0.70
CA SER A 262 15.69 32.64 0.80
C SER A 262 15.50 31.85 -0.50
N LYS A 263 16.49 31.00 -0.84
CA LYS A 263 16.45 30.07 -1.99
C LYS A 263 15.10 29.34 -2.10
N ASP A 264 14.58 29.28 -3.32
CA ASP A 264 13.16 29.01 -3.63
C ASP A 264 12.70 27.55 -3.44
N LEU A 265 13.62 26.59 -3.44
CA LEU A 265 13.32 25.16 -3.34
C LEU A 265 14.42 24.44 -2.56
N VAL A 266 14.00 23.65 -1.56
CA VAL A 266 14.86 22.70 -0.85
C VAL A 266 14.11 21.37 -0.72
N GLN A 267 14.79 20.26 -0.96
CA GLN A 267 14.24 18.91 -0.81
C GLN A 267 15.28 17.98 -0.19
N GLN A 268 14.83 17.07 0.65
CA GLN A 268 15.69 16.14 1.37
C GLN A 268 14.93 14.84 1.65
N THR A 269 15.59 13.70 1.52
CA THR A 269 15.17 12.46 2.20
C THR A 269 15.81 12.46 3.58
N VAL A 270 14.99 12.59 4.62
CA VAL A 270 15.44 12.49 6.01
C VAL A 270 15.69 11.02 6.31
N ASP A 271 16.90 10.70 6.78
CA ASP A 271 17.33 9.33 7.10
C ASP A 271 16.51 8.70 8.23
N GLU A 272 16.74 7.40 8.46
CA GLU A 272 16.10 6.62 9.51
C GLU A 272 16.51 7.08 10.92
N GLU A 273 15.64 6.86 11.89
CA GLU A 273 15.88 7.16 13.30
C GLU A 273 16.96 6.25 13.90
N THR A 274 17.78 6.81 14.77
CA THR A 274 18.69 6.04 15.61
C THR A 274 17.92 5.28 16.69
N SER A 275 18.51 4.21 17.24
CA SER A 275 17.90 3.48 18.37
C SER A 275 17.71 4.35 19.63
N GLN A 276 18.39 5.50 19.74
CA GLN A 276 18.16 6.46 20.81
C GLN A 276 16.91 7.30 20.56
N GLU A 277 16.72 7.76 19.32
CA GLU A 277 15.52 8.50 18.90
C GLU A 277 14.26 7.64 19.07
N LEU A 278 14.28 6.37 18.63
CA LEU A 278 13.14 5.47 18.80
C LEU A 278 12.68 5.31 20.26
N LYS A 279 13.64 5.27 21.20
CA LYS A 279 13.33 5.19 22.64
C LYS A 279 12.71 6.48 23.16
N ILE A 280 13.18 7.63 22.68
CA ILE A 280 12.62 8.94 23.02
C ILE A 280 11.19 9.04 22.50
N GLU A 281 10.96 8.62 21.26
CA GLU A 281 9.63 8.59 20.63
C GLU A 281 8.66 7.67 21.37
N ASP A 282 9.09 6.49 21.82
CA ASP A 282 8.28 5.60 22.68
C ASP A 282 7.84 6.27 23.98
N ASP A 283 8.77 6.97 24.64
CA ASP A 283 8.48 7.69 25.89
C ASP A 283 7.55 8.88 25.67
N ILE A 284 7.70 9.60 24.55
CA ILE A 284 6.80 10.67 24.13
C ILE A 284 5.40 10.12 23.91
N LEU A 285 5.25 9.08 23.09
CA LEU A 285 3.97 8.49 22.75
C LEU A 285 3.26 7.94 23.99
N ARG A 286 3.99 7.28 24.89
CA ARG A 286 3.44 6.81 26.16
C ARG A 286 2.88 7.97 26.98
N LYS A 287 3.59 9.09 27.10
CA LYS A 287 3.12 10.26 27.87
C LYS A 287 1.94 10.96 27.20
N ALA A 288 2.02 11.18 25.90
CA ALA A 288 1.02 11.91 25.13
C ALA A 288 -0.34 11.18 25.07
N PHE A 289 -0.32 9.84 25.04
CA PHE A 289 -1.53 9.03 24.87
C PHE A 289 -1.98 8.26 26.12
N ALA A 290 -1.17 8.14 27.18
CA ALA A 290 -1.62 7.53 28.45
C ALA A 290 -2.79 8.30 29.11
N SER A 291 -2.80 9.64 29.00
CA SER A 291 -3.86 10.48 29.59
C SER A 291 -5.20 10.37 28.87
N ARG A 292 -5.23 9.88 27.61
CA ARG A 292 -6.48 9.72 26.84
C ARG A 292 -7.20 8.40 27.17
N GLN A 293 -6.48 7.34 27.49
CA GLN A 293 -7.09 6.06 27.90
C GLN A 293 -7.86 6.18 29.23
N GLU A 294 -7.37 6.97 30.20
CA GLU A 294 -8.11 7.20 31.46
C GLU A 294 -9.39 8.03 31.27
N THR A 295 -9.46 8.89 30.24
CA THR A 295 -10.67 9.68 29.94
C THR A 295 -11.74 8.91 29.14
N GLU A 296 -11.37 7.81 28.49
CA GLU A 296 -12.32 6.95 27.77
C GLU A 296 -12.91 5.87 28.67
N ASP A 297 -12.12 5.29 29.58
CA ASP A 297 -12.61 4.32 30.57
C ASP A 297 -13.47 4.95 31.70
N SER A 298 -13.47 6.28 31.84
CA SER A 298 -14.28 7.01 32.83
C SER A 298 -15.60 7.59 32.31
N LYS A 299 -15.92 7.41 31.02
CA LYS A 299 -17.23 7.79 30.48
C LYS A 299 -18.25 6.66 30.65
N SER A 300 -19.04 6.74 31.72
CA SER A 300 -20.29 5.97 31.85
C SER A 300 -21.27 6.30 30.71
N PRO A 301 -22.08 5.32 30.24
CA PRO A 301 -22.88 5.43 29.03
C PRO A 301 -24.10 6.33 29.27
N GLY A 302 -24.12 7.52 28.66
CA GLY A 302 -25.32 8.35 28.66
C GLY A 302 -25.10 9.82 28.32
N GLU A 303 -24.88 10.14 27.04
CA GLU A 303 -25.55 11.27 26.39
C GLU A 303 -25.39 11.17 24.87
N GLN A 304 -26.48 10.82 24.19
CA GLN A 304 -26.57 10.74 22.73
C GLN A 304 -26.65 12.16 22.17
N ILE A 305 -25.64 12.58 21.40
CA ILE A 305 -25.76 13.69 20.46
C ILE A 305 -26.36 13.10 19.17
N THR A 306 -27.57 13.55 18.86
CA THR A 306 -28.42 13.06 17.76
C THR A 306 -27.89 13.53 16.39
N GLY A 307 -27.18 12.65 15.70
CA GLY A 307 -27.05 12.60 14.23
C GLY A 307 -27.59 11.26 13.73
N PRO A 308 -27.98 11.12 12.44
CA PRO A 308 -28.69 9.93 11.97
C PRO A 308 -27.81 8.68 12.17
N VAL A 309 -28.24 7.82 13.08
CA VAL A 309 -27.69 6.49 13.31
C VAL A 309 -28.00 5.64 12.08
N PRO A 310 -27.02 5.00 11.42
CA PRO A 310 -27.33 4.02 10.39
C PRO A 310 -28.10 2.88 11.05
N VAL A 311 -29.32 2.65 10.56
CA VAL A 311 -30.15 1.52 10.97
C VAL A 311 -29.41 0.25 10.54
N TYR A 312 -28.85 -0.47 11.52
CA TYR A 312 -28.38 -1.83 11.31
C TYR A 312 -29.61 -2.68 10.92
N ARG A 313 -29.67 -3.08 9.66
CA ARG A 313 -30.64 -4.07 9.21
C ARG A 313 -30.10 -5.42 9.65
N ASP A 314 -30.83 -6.11 10.53
CA ASP A 314 -30.55 -7.51 10.85
C ASP A 314 -30.41 -8.29 9.54
N LYS A 315 -29.31 -9.05 9.41
CA LYS A 315 -29.07 -9.96 8.29
C LYS A 315 -30.25 -10.94 8.21
N PRO A 316 -30.89 -11.14 7.04
CA PRO A 316 -31.74 -12.30 6.87
C PRO A 316 -30.85 -13.55 6.92
N GLU A 317 -31.15 -14.48 7.82
CA GLU A 317 -30.49 -15.79 7.87
C GLU A 317 -30.48 -16.44 6.49
N SER A 318 -29.29 -16.67 5.94
CA SER A 318 -29.12 -17.23 4.60
C SER A 318 -29.40 -18.74 4.62
N LYS A 319 -30.67 -19.10 4.41
CA LYS A 319 -31.11 -20.49 4.15
C LYS A 319 -30.50 -21.13 2.89
N GLY A 320 -29.56 -20.48 2.21
CA GLY A 320 -28.91 -20.95 0.99
C GLY A 320 -27.60 -21.72 1.19
N ALA A 321 -26.83 -21.46 2.27
CA ALA A 321 -25.51 -22.08 2.44
C ALA A 321 -25.61 -23.60 2.65
N PHE A 322 -26.63 -24.06 3.39
CA PHE A 322 -26.85 -25.48 3.66
C PHE A 322 -27.15 -26.28 2.38
N ALA A 323 -27.89 -25.69 1.42
CA ALA A 323 -28.19 -26.33 0.14
C ALA A 323 -26.93 -26.52 -0.73
N TRP A 324 -26.02 -25.54 -0.71
CA TRP A 324 -24.74 -25.64 -1.41
C TRP A 324 -23.82 -26.71 -0.81
N TYR A 325 -23.75 -26.82 0.53
CA TYR A 325 -22.96 -27.89 1.16
C TYR A 325 -23.52 -29.29 0.86
N VAL A 326 -24.85 -29.45 0.86
CA VAL A 326 -25.50 -30.73 0.51
C VAL A 326 -25.26 -31.09 -0.96
N LEU A 327 -25.34 -30.12 -1.88
CA LEU A 327 -25.09 -30.34 -3.30
C LEU A 327 -23.63 -30.73 -3.56
N SER A 328 -22.67 -30.02 -2.95
CA SER A 328 -21.23 -30.32 -3.05
C SER A 328 -20.89 -31.70 -2.49
N PHE A 329 -21.55 -32.12 -1.40
CA PHE A 329 -21.35 -33.42 -0.79
C PHE A 329 -21.89 -34.57 -1.66
N ILE A 330 -23.04 -34.38 -2.32
CA ILE A 330 -23.61 -35.35 -3.27
C ILE A 330 -22.69 -35.51 -4.50
N VAL A 331 -22.16 -34.40 -5.03
CA VAL A 331 -21.20 -34.43 -6.15
C VAL A 331 -19.92 -35.17 -5.77
N LEU A 332 -19.39 -34.95 -4.57
CA LEU A 332 -18.21 -35.65 -4.08
C LEU A 332 -18.44 -37.17 -3.96
N ILE A 333 -19.60 -37.59 -3.44
CA ILE A 333 -19.96 -39.01 -3.35
C ILE A 333 -20.09 -39.63 -4.75
N ALA A 334 -20.68 -38.92 -5.71
CA ALA A 334 -20.79 -39.39 -7.09
C ALA A 334 -19.42 -39.57 -7.77
N ILE A 335 -18.49 -38.64 -7.54
CA ILE A 335 -17.11 -38.73 -8.06
C ILE A 335 -16.37 -39.91 -7.42
N LEU A 336 -16.49 -40.10 -6.11
CA LEU A 336 -15.85 -41.22 -5.41
C LEU A 336 -16.44 -42.57 -5.82
N ALA A 337 -17.76 -42.64 -6.02
CA ALA A 337 -18.43 -43.84 -6.55
C ALA A 337 -18.00 -44.15 -7.99
N TYR A 338 -17.82 -43.12 -8.83
CA TYR A 338 -17.34 -43.25 -10.19
C TYR A 338 -15.87 -43.70 -10.24
N LEU A 339 -15.00 -43.14 -9.40
CA LEU A 339 -13.60 -43.55 -9.29
C LEU A 339 -13.47 -44.98 -8.74
N ALA A 340 -14.30 -45.35 -7.77
CA ALA A 340 -14.36 -46.73 -7.26
C ALA A 340 -14.89 -47.70 -8.34
N TYR A 341 -15.88 -47.31 -9.13
CA TYR A 341 -16.37 -48.10 -10.27
C TYR A 341 -15.30 -48.25 -11.37
N ALA A 342 -14.61 -47.17 -11.70
CA ALA A 342 -13.50 -47.16 -12.67
C ALA A 342 -12.29 -47.97 -12.20
N TYR A 343 -12.06 -48.04 -10.88
CA TYR A 343 -11.00 -48.86 -10.29
C TYR A 343 -11.36 -50.36 -10.25
N ASN A 344 -12.64 -50.70 -10.09
CA ASN A 344 -13.09 -52.10 -9.91
C ASN A 344 -13.35 -52.84 -11.23
N ILE A 345 -13.50 -52.14 -12.35
CA ILE A 345 -13.55 -52.73 -13.69
C ILE A 345 -12.20 -52.49 -14.37
N GLY A 346 -11.26 -53.38 -14.10
CA GLY A 346 -9.94 -53.35 -14.72
C GLY A 346 -10.04 -53.28 -16.25
N GLY A 347 -9.54 -52.17 -16.82
CA GLY A 347 -8.89 -52.18 -18.12
C GLY A 347 -9.74 -51.91 -19.36
N VAL A 348 -10.50 -50.82 -19.44
CA VAL A 348 -10.88 -50.21 -20.74
C VAL A 348 -10.94 -48.68 -20.62
N ARG A 349 -10.09 -47.95 -21.34
CA ARG A 349 -10.18 -46.48 -21.52
C ARG A 349 -11.23 -46.15 -22.60
N PRO A 350 -12.16 -45.20 -22.39
CA PRO A 350 -12.97 -44.62 -23.47
C PRO A 350 -12.43 -43.27 -23.97
N PRO A 351 -12.81 -42.83 -25.19
CA PRO A 351 -12.13 -41.80 -25.96
C PRO A 351 -12.65 -40.39 -25.63
N VAL A 352 -11.72 -39.45 -25.43
CA VAL A 352 -11.99 -38.04 -25.08
C VAL A 352 -12.34 -37.20 -26.32
N ASP A 353 -12.22 -37.76 -27.53
CA ASP A 353 -12.25 -37.00 -28.78
C ASP A 353 -13.66 -36.60 -29.25
N GLU A 354 -14.72 -37.25 -28.77
CA GLU A 354 -16.09 -36.98 -29.26
C GLU A 354 -16.78 -35.80 -28.56
N PHE A 355 -16.32 -35.40 -27.36
CA PHE A 355 -16.89 -34.26 -26.63
C PHE A 355 -16.32 -32.91 -27.11
N MET A 356 -15.06 -32.89 -27.55
CA MET A 356 -14.38 -31.65 -27.98
C MET A 356 -14.84 -31.16 -29.36
N SER A 357 -15.36 -32.04 -30.23
CA SER A 357 -15.79 -31.65 -31.58
C SER A 357 -17.13 -30.89 -31.65
N ARG A 358 -17.94 -30.91 -30.57
CA ARG A 358 -19.23 -30.21 -30.52
C ARG A 358 -19.16 -28.81 -29.89
N VAL A 359 -18.06 -28.47 -29.23
CA VAL A 359 -17.92 -27.19 -28.49
C VAL A 359 -17.14 -26.14 -29.28
N THR A 360 -16.27 -26.55 -30.21
CA THR A 360 -15.44 -25.62 -30.98
C THR A 360 -15.83 -25.65 -32.47
N GLY A 361 -16.83 -24.87 -32.83
CA GLY A 361 -17.10 -24.56 -34.24
C GLY A 361 -15.96 -23.73 -34.84
N SER A 362 -15.46 -24.19 -36.00
CA SER A 362 -14.51 -23.56 -36.92
C SER A 362 -13.01 -23.76 -36.69
N ASN A 363 -12.49 -24.72 -37.48
CA ASN A 363 -11.21 -24.78 -38.21
C ASN A 363 -10.19 -23.65 -37.98
N ASN A 364 -9.06 -23.97 -37.35
CA ASN A 364 -7.74 -23.88 -37.98
C ASN A 364 -6.65 -24.59 -37.15
N GLU A 365 -5.64 -25.07 -37.86
CA GLU A 365 -4.67 -26.08 -37.49
C GLU A 365 -3.58 -25.61 -36.49
N ASN A 366 -3.01 -26.61 -35.80
CA ASN A 366 -1.80 -26.60 -34.95
C ASN A 366 -1.89 -25.88 -33.60
N VAL A 367 -2.01 -26.64 -32.50
CA VAL A 367 -1.02 -26.72 -31.40
C VAL A 367 -1.44 -27.90 -30.51
N GLY A 368 -0.58 -28.90 -30.36
CA GLY A 368 -0.72 -29.94 -29.34
C GLY A 368 0.10 -29.57 -28.11
N ALA A 369 -0.54 -29.42 -26.96
CA ALA A 369 0.09 -29.45 -25.64
C ALA A 369 -0.92 -29.99 -24.63
N GLN A 370 -0.66 -31.18 -24.09
CA GLN A 370 -1.38 -31.75 -22.95
C GLN A 370 -0.94 -31.02 -21.68
N ALA A 371 -1.89 -30.54 -20.88
CA ALA A 371 -1.62 -30.03 -19.54
C ALA A 371 -1.60 -31.20 -18.54
N GLU A 372 -0.43 -31.48 -17.95
CA GLU A 372 -0.29 -32.37 -16.79
C GLU A 372 -0.30 -31.57 -15.48
N ALA A 373 -0.82 -32.20 -14.42
CA ALA A 373 -1.14 -31.58 -13.13
C ALA A 373 0.09 -31.08 -12.35
N VAL A 374 -0.06 -29.93 -11.70
CA VAL A 374 0.89 -29.37 -10.74
C VAL A 374 0.78 -30.14 -9.42
N GLY A 375 1.88 -30.73 -8.94
CA GLY A 375 1.97 -31.38 -7.64
C GLY A 375 2.94 -30.64 -6.72
N THR A 376 2.46 -30.18 -5.57
CA THR A 376 3.29 -29.62 -4.50
C THR A 376 4.08 -30.73 -3.82
N VAL A 377 5.40 -30.64 -3.75
CA VAL A 377 6.26 -31.58 -3.02
C VAL A 377 6.55 -31.02 -1.63
N PHE A 378 6.09 -31.70 -0.58
CA PHE A 378 6.38 -31.32 0.81
C PHE A 378 7.68 -32.01 1.27
N ILE A 379 8.77 -31.25 1.42
CA ILE A 379 10.03 -31.76 1.99
C ILE A 379 10.04 -31.46 3.49
N LYS A 380 9.95 -32.50 4.33
CA LYS A 380 10.05 -32.38 5.79
C LYS A 380 11.48 -32.73 6.24
N PHE A 381 12.31 -31.73 6.48
CA PHE A 381 13.66 -31.93 6.98
C PHE A 381 13.64 -32.52 8.40
N HIS A 382 14.35 -33.62 8.62
CA HIS A 382 14.56 -34.22 9.94
C HIS A 382 16.02 -33.99 10.37
N ASN A 383 16.22 -33.54 11.62
CA ASN A 383 17.49 -33.17 12.27
C ASN A 383 18.09 -31.80 11.93
N PHE A 384 17.41 -30.73 12.35
CA PHE A 384 18.07 -29.45 12.62
C PHE A 384 18.14 -29.19 14.14
N PRO A 385 19.21 -28.57 14.66
CA PRO A 385 19.23 -28.09 16.04
C PRO A 385 18.25 -26.91 16.20
N ASP A 386 17.45 -26.91 17.27
CA ASP A 386 16.27 -26.07 17.55
C ASP A 386 16.47 -24.53 17.61
N SER A 387 17.31 -23.90 16.77
CA SER A 387 17.62 -22.47 16.98
C SER A 387 17.99 -21.62 15.76
N ILE A 388 17.71 -22.02 14.51
CA ILE A 388 18.09 -21.16 13.36
C ILE A 388 16.96 -20.89 12.34
N PHE A 389 15.88 -21.69 12.27
CA PHE A 389 14.74 -21.36 11.41
C PHE A 389 13.41 -21.85 12.02
N ASP A 390 12.52 -20.91 12.36
CA ASP A 390 11.11 -21.19 12.68
C ASP A 390 10.22 -21.15 11.42
N HIS A 391 10.81 -21.14 10.22
CA HIS A 391 10.11 -20.90 8.95
C HIS A 391 9.99 -22.14 8.07
N THR A 392 8.83 -22.30 7.43
CA THR A 392 8.58 -23.37 6.47
C THR A 392 9.04 -22.91 5.08
N LEU A 393 9.91 -23.68 4.43
CA LEU A 393 10.40 -23.38 3.09
C LEU A 393 9.56 -24.11 2.04
N TYR A 394 8.96 -23.35 1.13
CA TYR A 394 8.21 -23.89 0.00
C TYR A 394 9.10 -23.93 -1.24
N VAL A 395 9.07 -25.06 -1.93
CA VAL A 395 9.87 -25.32 -3.13
C VAL A 395 8.91 -25.71 -4.26
N ASP A 396 8.71 -24.81 -5.21
CA ASP A 396 7.96 -25.13 -6.43
C ASP A 396 8.92 -25.39 -7.60
N MET A 397 8.67 -26.48 -8.32
CA MET A 397 9.36 -26.83 -9.55
C MET A 397 8.47 -26.52 -10.74
N ILE A 398 8.90 -25.58 -11.59
CA ILE A 398 8.16 -25.24 -12.81
C ILE A 398 8.47 -26.28 -13.92
N PRO A 399 7.46 -26.86 -14.60
CA PRO A 399 7.67 -27.84 -15.66
C PRO A 399 8.42 -27.28 -16.88
N GLN A 400 9.17 -28.14 -17.58
CA GLN A 400 9.79 -27.81 -18.85
C GLN A 400 8.71 -27.44 -19.88
N GLY A 401 8.73 -26.19 -20.35
CA GLY A 401 7.81 -25.66 -21.36
C GLY A 401 6.99 -24.44 -20.92
N THR A 402 6.98 -24.12 -19.63
CA THR A 402 6.25 -22.95 -19.08
C THR A 402 7.11 -21.67 -19.02
N VAL A 403 8.32 -21.71 -19.55
CA VAL A 403 9.23 -20.56 -19.61
C VAL A 403 8.69 -19.57 -20.65
N SER A 404 8.16 -18.44 -20.18
CA SER A 404 7.65 -17.38 -21.05
C SER A 404 8.78 -16.71 -21.84
N GLN A 405 8.45 -16.13 -23.00
CA GLN A 405 9.40 -15.39 -23.85
C GLN A 405 10.10 -14.26 -23.06
N PHE A 406 9.39 -13.64 -22.12
CA PHE A 406 9.93 -12.65 -21.17
C PHE A 406 11.10 -13.21 -20.33
N MET A 407 10.98 -14.42 -19.79
CA MET A 407 12.04 -15.08 -19.02
C MET A 407 13.24 -15.47 -19.89
N LYS A 408 13.00 -15.81 -21.16
CA LYS A 408 14.05 -16.13 -22.13
C LYS A 408 14.89 -14.89 -22.48
N ASP A 409 14.24 -13.76 -22.71
CA ASP A 409 14.89 -12.54 -23.19
C ASP A 409 15.60 -11.75 -22.08
N GLN A 410 15.07 -11.76 -20.85
CA GLN A 410 15.66 -11.03 -19.70
C GLN A 410 16.68 -11.84 -18.91
N LEU A 411 16.50 -13.17 -18.81
CA LEU A 411 17.34 -14.03 -17.97
C LEU A 411 18.21 -15.01 -18.78
N GLY A 412 18.10 -15.02 -20.12
CA GLY A 412 18.89 -15.88 -21.01
C GLY A 412 18.52 -17.36 -20.93
N LEU A 413 17.30 -17.70 -20.50
CA LEU A 413 16.87 -19.06 -20.20
C LEU A 413 16.31 -19.78 -21.46
N GLU A 414 16.94 -20.88 -21.88
CA GLU A 414 16.45 -21.76 -22.95
C GLU A 414 15.36 -22.75 -22.45
N PRO A 415 14.48 -23.28 -23.32
CA PRO A 415 13.53 -24.33 -22.94
C PRO A 415 14.29 -25.60 -22.50
N GLY A 416 14.20 -25.96 -21.21
CA GLY A 416 14.92 -27.11 -20.66
C GLY A 416 15.27 -27.07 -19.17
N TYR A 417 15.00 -25.96 -18.47
CA TYR A 417 15.41 -25.80 -17.06
C TYR A 417 14.22 -25.86 -16.08
N HIS A 418 14.46 -26.36 -14.87
CA HIS A 418 13.50 -26.36 -13.76
C HIS A 418 13.71 -25.13 -12.88
N ILE A 419 12.75 -24.20 -12.82
CA ILE A 419 12.89 -23.04 -11.93
C ILE A 419 12.53 -23.47 -10.51
N LEU A 420 13.42 -23.14 -9.56
CA LEU A 420 13.24 -23.33 -8.12
C LEU A 420 12.76 -22.01 -7.51
N GLU A 421 11.51 -21.98 -7.06
CA GLU A 421 10.99 -20.87 -6.29
C GLU A 421 11.11 -21.18 -4.80
N LEU A 422 11.87 -20.36 -4.06
CA LEU A 422 11.97 -20.46 -2.61
C LEU A 422 11.11 -19.36 -1.98
N ARG A 423 10.16 -19.76 -1.13
CA ARG A 423 9.35 -18.84 -0.33
C ARG A 423 9.45 -19.16 1.16
N ASP A 424 9.48 -18.11 1.97
CA ASP A 424 9.25 -18.18 3.42
C ASP A 424 7.78 -17.84 3.76
N ASP A 425 7.44 -17.90 5.05
CA ASP A 425 6.08 -17.62 5.55
C ASP A 425 5.67 -16.14 5.41
N GLU A 426 6.61 -15.26 5.05
CA GLU A 426 6.39 -13.83 4.77
C GLU A 426 6.27 -13.54 3.25
N GLY A 427 6.34 -14.57 2.41
CA GLY A 427 6.08 -14.50 0.98
C GLY A 427 7.25 -13.96 0.15
N LEU A 428 8.47 -13.90 0.69
CA LEU A 428 9.62 -13.40 -0.05
C LEU A 428 10.08 -14.43 -1.10
N VAL A 429 10.15 -14.01 -2.38
CA VAL A 429 10.52 -14.88 -3.50
C VAL A 429 12.00 -14.72 -3.83
N TYR A 430 12.80 -15.78 -3.66
CA TYR A 430 14.16 -15.84 -4.19
C TYR A 430 14.17 -16.66 -5.49
N ALA A 431 14.35 -16.01 -6.64
CA ALA A 431 14.47 -16.68 -7.93
C ALA A 431 15.87 -16.47 -8.53
N ARG A 432 16.71 -17.50 -8.56
CA ARG A 432 17.86 -17.58 -9.48
C ARG A 432 18.38 -19.02 -9.60
N MET A 433 18.76 -19.45 -10.79
CA MET A 433 19.43 -20.73 -11.03
C MET A 433 20.91 -20.56 -11.38
N ASN A 434 21.71 -21.58 -11.02
CA ASN A 434 23.16 -21.81 -11.28
C ASN A 434 24.21 -21.30 -10.29
N GLN A 435 23.92 -21.08 -9.00
CA GLN A 435 24.98 -20.95 -7.98
C GLN A 435 24.58 -21.57 -6.63
N THR A 436 25.59 -22.00 -5.89
CA THR A 436 25.51 -22.39 -4.49
C THR A 436 25.01 -21.21 -3.64
N PHE A 437 23.96 -21.40 -2.86
CA PHE A 437 23.43 -20.32 -2.03
C PHE A 437 24.00 -20.38 -0.62
N ARG A 438 24.35 -19.21 -0.07
CA ARG A 438 24.78 -19.09 1.32
C ARG A 438 23.67 -18.46 2.14
N VAL A 439 23.03 -19.24 3.01
CA VAL A 439 22.00 -18.75 3.93
C VAL A 439 22.59 -18.82 5.35
N GLY A 440 22.93 -17.66 5.90
CA GLY A 440 23.71 -17.57 7.14
C GLY A 440 25.07 -18.28 7.00
N ASN A 441 25.32 -19.31 7.81
CA ASN A 441 26.56 -20.09 7.77
C ASN A 441 26.47 -21.35 6.89
N LEU A 442 25.32 -21.64 6.28
CA LEU A 442 25.10 -22.83 5.46
C LEU A 442 25.31 -22.55 3.98
N LEU A 443 25.83 -23.57 3.27
CA LEU A 443 26.07 -23.58 1.83
C LEU A 443 25.18 -24.66 1.21
N LEU A 444 24.25 -24.28 0.34
CA LEU A 444 23.31 -25.18 -0.35
C LEU A 444 23.75 -25.37 -1.80
N ASP A 445 24.16 -26.59 -2.14
CA ASP A 445 24.58 -27.01 -3.48
C ASP A 445 23.50 -27.88 -4.13
N LEU A 446 22.92 -27.37 -5.22
CA LEU A 446 21.76 -27.95 -5.89
C LEU A 446 22.13 -28.97 -6.98
N ASP A 447 23.42 -29.15 -7.28
CA ASP A 447 23.89 -30.09 -8.31
C ASP A 447 23.69 -31.58 -7.93
N ASN A 448 23.43 -31.88 -6.65
CA ASN A 448 23.33 -33.25 -6.13
C ASN A 448 21.91 -33.69 -5.71
N PHE A 449 20.86 -32.94 -6.04
CA PHE A 449 19.48 -33.37 -5.78
C PHE A 449 19.09 -34.51 -6.74
N LYS A 450 19.27 -35.76 -6.32
CA LYS A 450 18.69 -36.94 -6.97
C LYS A 450 17.35 -37.27 -6.31
N GLN A 451 16.29 -37.36 -7.13
CA GLN A 451 15.02 -37.96 -6.75
C GLN A 451 15.25 -39.39 -6.27
N GLU A 452 14.81 -39.72 -5.05
CA GLU A 452 14.50 -41.09 -4.62
C GLU A 452 12.98 -41.30 -4.60
#